data_AF-A0A1B6G040-F1
#
_entry.id   AF-A0A1B6G040-F1
#
_cell.length_a   1.000
_cell.length_b   1.000
_cell.length_c   1.000
_cell.angle_alpha   90.00
_cell.angle_beta   90.00
_cell.angle_gamma   90.00
#
_symmetry.space_group_name_H-M   'P 1'
#
loop_
_entity.id
_entity.type
_entity.pdbx_description
1 polymer ?
#
loop_
_entity_poly.entity_id
_entity_poly.type
_entity_poly.pdbx_seq_one_letter_code
_entity_poly.pdbx_strand_id
1 'polypeptide(L)'
;MWRTRRLVVLCVCVVVVVAAPPGKRLPYTDTTLKYLMTFGYLPASDLETGNLRTDDQLRDAIRSLQMFGNIPATGEVDAATERLMVSPRCGVSDERSPDARRKRFAIHTGPRWDHTELTWSLRTHHIELDHG
;
A
#
# COMPACT_ATOMS: atom_id res chain seq x y z
N MET A 1 -12.48 -54.24 8.15
CA MET A 1 -13.17 -52.96 7.87
C MET A 1 -12.28 -51.71 7.99
N TRP A 2 -11.34 -51.57 8.93
CA TRP A 2 -10.61 -50.30 9.11
C TRP A 2 -9.53 -50.00 8.05
N ARG A 3 -8.84 -51.01 7.49
CA ARG A 3 -7.80 -50.81 6.45
C ARG A 3 -8.31 -50.09 5.21
N THR A 4 -9.46 -50.50 4.67
CA THR A 4 -10.06 -49.88 3.47
C THR A 4 -10.49 -48.45 3.72
N ARG A 5 -11.07 -48.13 4.89
CA ARG A 5 -11.39 -46.75 5.29
C ARG A 5 -10.16 -45.84 5.31
N ARG A 6 -9.02 -46.31 5.84
CA ARG A 6 -7.76 -45.52 5.85
C ARG A 6 -7.24 -45.25 4.44
N LEU A 7 -7.27 -46.26 3.56
CA LEU A 7 -6.83 -46.10 2.16
C LEU A 7 -7.72 -45.12 1.39
N VAL A 8 -9.06 -45.23 1.51
CA VAL A 8 -10.00 -44.30 0.85
C VAL A 8 -9.79 -42.87 1.33
N VAL A 9 -9.64 -42.64 2.64
CA VAL A 9 -9.37 -41.30 3.18
C VAL A 9 -8.04 -40.74 2.67
N LEU A 10 -6.96 -41.53 2.64
CA LEU A 10 -5.67 -41.10 2.10
C LEU A 10 -5.76 -40.74 0.61
N CYS A 11 -6.43 -41.55 -0.21
CA CYS A 11 -6.64 -41.25 -1.63
C CYS A 11 -7.46 -39.96 -1.83
N VAL A 12 -8.52 -39.75 -1.05
CA VAL A 12 -9.33 -38.52 -1.10
C VAL A 12 -8.49 -37.29 -0.71
N CYS A 13 -7.69 -37.36 0.35
CA CYS A 13 -6.79 -36.27 0.74
C CYS A 13 -5.77 -35.94 -0.35
N VAL A 14 -5.16 -36.95 -1.00
CA VAL A 14 -4.23 -36.73 -2.12
C VAL A 14 -4.92 -36.09 -3.32
N VAL A 15 -6.12 -36.53 -3.68
CA VAL A 15 -6.90 -35.92 -4.79
C VAL A 15 -7.25 -34.47 -4.49
N VAL A 16 -7.65 -34.13 -3.26
CA VAL A 16 -7.97 -32.74 -2.86
C VAL A 16 -6.73 -31.83 -2.93
N VAL A 17 -5.55 -32.32 -2.54
CA VAL A 17 -4.29 -31.54 -2.62
C VAL A 17 -3.86 -31.32 -4.08
N VAL A 18 -4.02 -32.32 -4.95
CA VAL A 18 -3.65 -32.20 -6.38
C VAL A 18 -4.65 -31.36 -7.18
N ALA A 19 -5.92 -31.33 -6.78
CA ALA A 19 -6.97 -30.53 -7.43
C ALA A 19 -7.04 -29.07 -6.96
N ALA A 20 -6.20 -28.65 -6.01
CA ALA A 20 -6.12 -27.26 -5.58
C ALA A 20 -5.61 -26.37 -6.74
N PRO A 21 -6.35 -25.33 -7.16
CA PRO A 21 -5.86 -24.44 -8.21
C PRO A 21 -4.59 -23.71 -7.73
N PRO A 22 -3.59 -23.47 -8.60
CA PRO A 22 -2.40 -22.73 -8.23
C PRO A 22 -2.83 -21.35 -7.72
N GLY A 23 -2.46 -21.03 -6.47
CA GLY A 23 -2.81 -19.76 -5.85
C GLY A 23 -2.34 -18.61 -6.71
N LYS A 24 -3.27 -17.76 -7.14
CA LYS A 24 -2.99 -16.59 -7.99
C LYS A 24 -2.03 -15.64 -7.26
N ARG A 25 -0.73 -15.74 -7.55
CA ARG A 25 0.23 -14.71 -7.17
C ARG A 25 -0.18 -13.42 -7.89
N LEU A 26 -0.48 -12.37 -7.15
CA LEU A 26 -0.80 -11.06 -7.72
C LEU A 26 0.40 -10.60 -8.58
N PRO A 27 0.18 -10.03 -9.78
CA PRO A 27 1.23 -9.77 -10.78
C PRO A 27 2.06 -8.51 -10.45
N TYR A 28 2.30 -8.24 -9.17
CA TYR A 28 2.57 -6.91 -8.64
C TYR A 28 3.74 -6.95 -7.67
N THR A 29 4.68 -6.00 -7.81
CA THR A 29 5.99 -6.07 -7.15
C THR A 29 5.99 -5.49 -5.73
N ASP A 30 6.93 -5.98 -4.91
CA ASP A 30 7.10 -5.57 -3.51
C ASP A 30 7.32 -4.06 -3.33
N THR A 31 8.13 -3.46 -4.21
CA THR A 31 8.34 -2.00 -4.30
C THR A 31 7.04 -1.21 -4.37
N THR A 32 6.06 -1.74 -5.10
CA THR A 32 4.80 -1.09 -5.42
C THR A 32 3.82 -1.26 -4.26
N LEU A 33 3.83 -2.43 -3.57
CA LEU A 33 3.10 -2.63 -2.30
C LEU A 33 3.61 -1.67 -1.22
N LYS A 34 4.93 -1.56 -1.10
CA LYS A 34 5.61 -0.68 -0.16
C LYS A 34 5.26 0.79 -0.40
N TYR A 35 5.19 1.21 -1.67
CA TYR A 35 4.75 2.56 -2.04
C TYR A 35 3.31 2.83 -1.58
N LEU A 36 2.35 1.96 -1.93
CA LEU A 36 0.95 2.16 -1.55
C LEU A 36 0.75 2.19 -0.02
N MET A 37 1.50 1.39 0.75
CA MET A 37 1.47 1.48 2.21
C MET A 37 2.13 2.75 2.75
N THR A 38 3.22 3.21 2.14
CA THR A 38 3.95 4.43 2.57
C THR A 38 3.11 5.69 2.41
N PHE A 39 2.27 5.76 1.38
CA PHE A 39 1.43 6.93 1.06
C PHE A 39 -0.05 6.78 1.44
N GLY A 40 -0.40 5.73 2.19
CA GLY A 40 -1.71 5.57 2.86
C GLY A 40 -2.78 4.80 2.09
N TYR A 41 -2.57 4.52 0.80
CA TYR A 41 -3.50 3.79 -0.08
C TYR A 41 -3.73 2.33 0.31
N LEU A 42 -2.81 1.73 1.08
CA LEU A 42 -3.00 0.43 1.71
C LEU A 42 -2.73 0.51 3.21
N PRO A 43 -3.46 -0.24 4.06
CA PRO A 43 -3.16 -0.32 5.48
C PRO A 43 -1.76 -0.92 5.67
N ALA A 44 -0.98 -0.32 6.56
CA ALA A 44 0.34 -0.79 6.94
C ALA A 44 0.25 -2.19 7.56
N SER A 45 0.98 -3.14 6.98
CA SER A 45 1.22 -4.47 7.55
C SER A 45 2.62 -4.90 7.15
N ASP A 46 3.26 -5.75 7.94
CA ASP A 46 4.50 -6.38 7.48
C ASP A 46 4.21 -7.21 6.22
N LEU A 47 5.11 -7.14 5.25
CA LEU A 47 5.06 -7.92 4.02
C LEU A 47 5.36 -9.41 4.32
N GLU A 48 6.27 -9.67 5.27
CA GLU A 48 6.62 -11.01 5.75
C GLU A 48 5.46 -11.72 6.49
N THR A 49 4.65 -10.97 7.25
CA THR A 49 3.47 -11.49 7.98
C THR A 49 2.33 -11.93 7.03
N GLY A 50 2.47 -11.72 5.71
CA GLY A 50 1.67 -12.44 4.70
C GLY A 50 0.18 -12.08 4.69
N ASN A 51 -0.17 -10.84 5.02
CA ASN A 51 -1.57 -10.39 5.07
C ASN A 51 -2.28 -10.60 3.71
N LEU A 52 -3.39 -11.35 3.74
CA LEU A 52 -4.10 -11.86 2.56
C LEU A 52 -4.95 -10.76 1.88
N ARG A 53 -4.29 -9.88 1.13
CA ARG A 53 -4.95 -8.85 0.29
C ARG A 53 -5.63 -9.47 -0.93
N THR A 54 -6.79 -8.95 -1.32
CA THR A 54 -7.48 -9.33 -2.56
C THR A 54 -6.94 -8.55 -3.75
N ASP A 55 -7.13 -9.08 -4.97
CA ASP A 55 -6.82 -8.39 -6.23
C ASP A 55 -7.64 -7.08 -6.33
N ASP A 56 -8.92 -7.12 -5.92
CA ASP A 56 -9.81 -5.95 -5.91
C ASP A 56 -9.32 -4.83 -4.99
N GLN A 57 -8.91 -5.16 -3.75
CA GLN A 57 -8.35 -4.18 -2.81
C GLN A 57 -7.10 -3.50 -3.38
N LEU A 58 -6.27 -4.26 -4.10
CA LEU A 58 -5.06 -3.74 -4.72
C LEU A 58 -5.39 -2.83 -5.91
N ARG A 59 -6.32 -3.25 -6.77
CA ARG A 59 -6.81 -2.46 -7.92
C ARG A 59 -7.46 -1.15 -7.48
N ASP A 60 -8.23 -1.18 -6.39
CA ASP A 60 -8.86 0.02 -5.82
C ASP A 60 -7.82 0.99 -5.26
N ALA A 61 -6.80 0.50 -4.55
CA ALA A 61 -5.70 1.32 -4.05
C ALA A 61 -4.84 1.94 -5.18
N ILE A 62 -4.60 1.19 -6.27
CA ILE A 62 -3.97 1.73 -7.49
C ILE A 62 -4.87 2.81 -8.12
N ARG A 63 -6.18 2.59 -8.15
CA ARG A 63 -7.15 3.57 -8.69
C ARG A 63 -7.15 4.88 -7.89
N SER A 64 -7.05 4.82 -6.56
CA SER A 64 -6.86 6.01 -5.71
C SER A 64 -5.58 6.77 -6.07
N LEU A 65 -4.44 6.08 -6.19
CA LEU A 65 -3.17 6.69 -6.59
C LEU A 65 -3.27 7.37 -7.97
N GLN A 66 -3.92 6.73 -8.93
CA GLN A 66 -4.12 7.29 -10.27
C GLN A 66 -5.01 8.53 -10.27
N MET A 67 -6.11 8.51 -9.50
CA MET A 67 -6.96 9.69 -9.31
C MET A 67 -6.21 10.84 -8.62
N PHE A 68 -5.39 10.56 -7.61
CA PHE A 68 -4.55 11.55 -6.95
C PHE A 68 -3.48 12.15 -7.88
N GLY A 69 -2.83 11.30 -8.69
CA GLY A 69 -1.87 11.70 -9.71
C GLY A 69 -2.48 12.33 -10.97
N ASN A 70 -3.81 12.45 -11.04
CA ASN A 70 -4.56 12.96 -12.20
C ASN A 70 -4.22 12.22 -13.52
N ILE A 71 -4.09 10.89 -13.45
CA ILE A 71 -3.89 9.99 -14.60
C ILE A 71 -5.08 9.02 -14.73
N PRO A 72 -5.27 8.34 -15.89
CA PRO A 72 -6.40 7.44 -16.11
C PRO A 72 -6.50 6.34 -15.04
N ALA A 73 -7.67 6.23 -14.43
CA ALA A 73 -7.90 5.42 -13.24
C ALA A 73 -8.20 3.94 -13.58
N THR A 74 -7.22 3.26 -14.21
CA THR A 74 -7.33 1.86 -14.68
C THR A 74 -7.40 0.83 -13.55
N GLY A 75 -6.80 1.12 -12.39
CA GLY A 75 -6.55 0.14 -11.33
C GLY A 75 -5.41 -0.85 -11.64
N GLU A 76 -4.60 -0.61 -12.68
CA GLU A 76 -3.45 -1.43 -13.06
C GLU A 76 -2.17 -0.58 -13.15
N VAL A 77 -1.01 -1.19 -12.89
CA VAL A 77 0.29 -0.51 -12.99
C VAL A 77 0.67 -0.36 -14.45
N ASP A 78 0.30 0.77 -15.03
CA ASP A 78 0.68 1.16 -16.38
C ASP A 78 1.94 2.05 -16.37
N ALA A 79 2.50 2.31 -17.55
CA ALA A 79 3.70 3.14 -17.69
C ALA A 79 3.50 4.61 -17.26
N ALA A 80 2.26 5.10 -17.11
CA ALA A 80 2.00 6.40 -16.47
C ALA A 80 2.10 6.30 -14.93
N THR A 81 1.52 5.25 -14.34
CA THR A 81 1.59 4.95 -12.91
C THR A 81 3.02 4.70 -12.45
N GLU A 82 3.84 3.96 -13.22
CA GLU A 82 5.26 3.76 -12.92
C GLU A 82 6.03 5.10 -12.85
N ARG A 83 5.82 5.98 -13.84
CA ARG A 83 6.46 7.32 -13.88
C ARG A 83 6.01 8.21 -12.71
N LEU A 84 4.73 8.16 -12.35
CA LEU A 84 4.18 8.85 -11.18
C LEU A 84 4.87 8.36 -9.89
N MET A 85 5.03 7.05 -9.74
CA MET A 85 5.62 6.43 -8.55
C MET A 85 7.13 6.69 -8.39
N VAL A 86 7.86 6.85 -9.50
CA VAL A 86 9.30 7.18 -9.50
C VAL A 86 9.54 8.70 -9.35
N SER A 87 8.52 9.55 -9.49
CA SER A 87 8.68 11.01 -9.41
C SER A 87 9.07 11.49 -8.01
N PRO A 88 9.99 12.48 -7.89
CA PRO A 88 10.42 13.02 -6.59
C PRO A 88 9.27 13.77 -5.91
N ARG A 89 8.99 13.42 -4.65
CA ARG A 89 7.81 13.91 -3.91
C ARG A 89 8.06 14.05 -2.41
N CYS A 90 7.13 14.69 -1.70
CA CYS A 90 7.16 14.77 -0.24
C CYS A 90 6.83 13.42 0.41
N GLY A 91 7.40 13.15 1.60
CA GLY A 91 7.14 11.94 2.39
C GLY A 91 5.85 12.00 3.23
N VAL A 92 4.82 12.69 2.76
CA VAL A 92 3.54 12.85 3.48
C VAL A 92 2.50 11.92 2.86
N SER A 93 1.68 11.27 3.68
CA SER A 93 0.58 10.40 3.24
C SER A 93 -0.46 11.18 2.44
N ASP A 94 -0.88 10.63 1.29
CA ASP A 94 -1.85 11.25 0.39
C ASP A 94 -3.28 11.02 0.90
N GLU A 95 -3.60 9.75 1.19
CA GLU A 95 -4.82 9.39 1.88
C GLU A 95 -4.67 9.59 3.40
N ARG A 96 -5.79 9.92 4.05
CA ARG A 96 -5.85 10.09 5.51
C ARG A 96 -6.41 8.82 6.12
N SER A 97 -5.57 8.10 6.87
CA SER A 97 -5.89 6.82 7.50
C SER A 97 -7.32 6.79 8.08
N PRO A 98 -8.16 5.80 7.72
CA PRO A 98 -9.55 5.73 8.20
C PRO A 98 -9.62 5.54 9.73
N ASP A 99 -8.62 4.88 10.33
CA ASP A 99 -8.47 4.69 11.77
C ASP A 99 -7.89 5.91 12.50
N ALA A 100 -7.62 7.02 11.80
CA ALA A 100 -7.28 8.30 12.42
C ALA A 100 -8.52 8.93 13.09
N ARG A 101 -8.97 8.29 14.20
CA ARG A 101 -10.12 8.60 15.07
C ARG A 101 -10.47 10.09 14.99
N ARG A 102 -11.50 10.40 14.19
CA ARG A 102 -11.76 11.69 13.51
C ARG A 102 -11.81 12.91 14.43
N LYS A 103 -10.65 13.34 14.95
CA LYS A 103 -10.47 14.54 15.78
C LYS A 103 -10.87 15.75 14.95
N ARG A 104 -11.99 16.38 15.31
CA ARG A 104 -12.66 17.46 14.56
C ARG A 104 -11.81 18.74 14.34
N PHE A 105 -10.60 18.77 14.87
CA PHE A 105 -9.71 19.93 14.95
C PHE A 105 -8.40 19.79 14.14
N ALA A 106 -8.14 18.64 13.51
CA ALA A 106 -6.85 18.34 12.88
C ALA A 106 -7.00 17.59 11.55
N ILE A 107 -7.88 18.09 10.66
CA ILE A 107 -8.35 17.31 9.49
C ILE A 107 -7.31 17.21 8.36
N HIS A 108 -6.45 18.21 8.15
CA HIS A 108 -5.23 18.10 7.33
C HIS A 108 -4.08 18.91 7.95
N THR A 109 -4.34 20.15 8.38
CA THR A 109 -3.33 21.21 8.60
C THR A 109 -2.73 21.28 10.01
N GLY A 110 -3.02 20.31 10.89
CA GLY A 110 -2.83 20.48 12.33
C GLY A 110 -3.76 21.57 12.92
N PRO A 111 -3.51 22.05 14.15
CA PRO A 111 -4.13 23.27 14.63
C PRO A 111 -3.58 24.48 13.84
N ARG A 112 -4.46 25.41 13.46
CA ARG A 112 -4.04 26.70 12.90
C ARG A 112 -3.29 27.50 13.98
N TRP A 113 -2.16 28.12 13.63
CA TRP A 113 -1.53 29.13 14.46
C TRP A 113 -2.52 30.27 14.81
N ASP A 114 -2.54 30.63 16.09
CA ASP A 114 -3.34 31.71 16.66
C ASP A 114 -2.77 33.09 16.32
N HIS A 115 -1.44 33.18 16.19
CA HIS A 115 -0.68 34.35 15.72
C HIS A 115 -0.20 34.19 14.26
N THR A 116 0.16 35.31 13.63
CA THR A 116 0.70 35.37 12.26
C THR A 116 2.22 35.58 12.21
N GLU A 117 2.84 36.03 13.30
CA GLU A 117 4.26 36.35 13.38
C GLU A 117 5.10 35.11 13.71
N LEU A 118 5.25 34.22 12.73
CA LEU A 118 5.92 32.94 12.90
C LEU A 118 7.45 33.12 13.02
N THR A 119 8.03 32.65 14.13
CA THR A 119 9.48 32.59 14.33
C THR A 119 10.02 31.19 14.01
N TRP A 120 11.26 31.12 13.51
CA TRP A 120 11.91 29.85 13.14
C TRP A 120 13.38 29.84 13.57
N SER A 121 13.96 28.64 13.66
CA SER A 121 15.38 28.45 13.96
C SER A 121 15.92 27.22 13.24
N LEU A 122 17.08 27.34 12.59
CA LEU A 122 17.75 26.22 11.93
C LEU A 122 18.50 25.39 12.98
N ARG A 123 18.13 24.11 13.13
CA ARG A 123 18.71 23.20 14.14
C ARG A 123 19.78 22.26 13.59
N THR A 124 19.71 21.95 12.29
CA THR A 124 20.59 21.01 11.59
C THR A 124 20.87 21.58 10.20
N HIS A 125 22.11 21.45 9.73
CA HIS A 125 22.59 22.15 8.53
C HIS A 125 23.37 21.17 7.63
N HIS A 126 22.64 20.47 6.76
CA HIS A 126 23.23 19.80 5.60
C HIS A 126 23.01 20.70 4.39
N ILE A 127 24.05 21.44 4.00
CA ILE A 127 24.06 22.21 2.76
C ILE A 127 25.26 21.75 1.95
N GLU A 128 24.97 20.95 0.94
CA GLU A 128 25.85 20.76 -0.22
C GLU A 128 25.44 21.86 -1.22
N LEU A 129 26.23 22.92 -1.32
CA LEU A 129 26.04 23.93 -2.37
C LEU A 129 26.64 23.37 -3.65
N ASP A 130 25.78 22.97 -4.59
CA ASP A 130 26.24 22.57 -5.91
C ASP A 130 26.83 23.80 -6.63
N HIS A 131 28.11 23.72 -7.00
CA HIS A 131 28.91 24.83 -7.51
C HIS A 131 29.30 24.63 -8.98
N GLY A 132 28.27 24.47 -9.83
CA GLY A 132 28.27 24.75 -11.27
C GLY A 132 29.25 23.97 -12.14
#